data_AF-A0A438HB20-F1
#
_entry.id   AF-A0A438HB20-F1
#
_cell.length_a   1.000
_cell.length_b   1.000
_cell.length_c   1.000
_cell.angle_alpha   90.00
_cell.angle_beta   90.00
_cell.angle_gamma   90.00
#
_symmetry.space_group_name_H-M   'P 1'
#
loop_
_entity.id
_entity.type
_entity.pdbx_description
1 polymer ?
#
loop_
_entity_poly.entity_id
_entity_poly.type
_entity_poly.pdbx_seq_one_letter_code
_entity_poly.pdbx_strand_id
1 'polypeptide(L)'
;MNSLLFFISALQIIVLEDTKEYISYDQKDVIKAQERRPFDLLVILNPKLKKKGNRTAFFFEGCLSVDGFRAVVERHLQVEVTGLSRDGKPIKVDASGWKARILQHECDHLDGTLYVDKMVPRTFRTVQNIDLPLAVGCPKLGAR
;
A
#
# COMPACT_ATOMS: atom_id res chain seq x y z
N MET A 1 8.82 3.99 -9.95
CA MET A 1 7.51 4.18 -9.29
C MET A 1 6.69 5.14 -10.13
N ASN A 2 5.88 4.63 -11.06
CA ASN A 2 4.81 5.38 -11.71
C ASN A 2 3.54 4.55 -11.53
N SER A 3 2.90 4.72 -10.38
CA SER A 3 1.60 4.13 -10.06
C SER A 3 0.75 5.25 -9.47
N LEU A 4 -0.03 5.88 -10.36
CA LEU A 4 -1.15 6.81 -10.12
C LEU A 4 -0.98 8.03 -9.20
N LEU A 5 -0.93 9.22 -9.83
CA LEU A 5 -1.35 10.48 -9.20
C LEU A 5 -2.85 10.43 -8.89
N PHE A 6 -3.29 10.81 -7.69
CA PHE A 6 -4.62 11.44 -7.54
C PHE A 6 -4.68 12.44 -6.38
N PHE A 7 -5.21 13.62 -6.71
CA PHE A 7 -5.75 14.62 -5.80
C PHE A 7 -6.98 14.05 -5.08
N ILE A 8 -7.24 14.52 -3.85
CA ILE A 8 -8.48 14.26 -3.09
C ILE A 8 -9.68 14.67 -3.97
N SER A 9 -10.26 13.68 -4.64
CA SER A 9 -11.42 13.84 -5.52
C SER A 9 -12.69 13.62 -4.70
N ALA A 10 -13.75 14.38 -4.97
CA ALA A 10 -15.08 14.13 -4.40
C ALA A 10 -15.65 12.74 -4.79
N LEU A 11 -15.03 12.06 -5.75
CA LEU A 11 -15.41 10.73 -6.21
C LEU A 11 -14.56 9.65 -5.54
N GLN A 12 -15.20 8.57 -5.10
CA GLN A 12 -14.54 7.42 -4.49
C GLN A 12 -14.09 6.41 -5.56
N ILE A 13 -12.89 6.61 -6.10
CA ILE A 13 -12.33 5.76 -7.17
C ILE A 13 -10.89 5.43 -6.83
N ILE A 14 -10.55 4.15 -6.89
CA ILE A 14 -9.15 3.69 -6.78
C ILE A 14 -8.79 2.84 -8.00
N VAL A 15 -7.54 2.97 -8.41
CA VAL A 15 -6.95 2.18 -9.48
C VAL A 15 -5.59 1.70 -9.00
N LEU A 16 -5.28 0.43 -9.25
CA LEU A 16 -4.02 -0.16 -8.83
C LEU A 16 -3.59 -1.25 -9.79
N GLU A 17 -2.27 -1.37 -9.94
CA GLU A 17 -1.60 -2.37 -10.76
C GLU A 17 -0.19 -2.61 -10.17
N ASP A 18 0.31 -3.84 -10.26
CA ASP A 18 1.71 -4.14 -9.98
C ASP A 18 2.20 -5.17 -11.01
N THR A 19 3.02 -4.73 -11.95
CA THR A 19 3.44 -5.56 -13.09
C THR A 19 4.71 -6.35 -12.77
N LYS A 20 5.01 -7.37 -13.59
CA LYS A 20 6.28 -8.10 -13.47
C LYS A 20 7.50 -7.20 -13.67
N GLU A 21 7.38 -6.19 -14.53
CA GLU A 21 8.42 -5.19 -14.77
C GLU A 21 8.69 -4.37 -13.50
N TYR A 22 7.64 -3.85 -12.85
CA TYR A 22 7.79 -3.07 -11.62
C TYR A 22 8.38 -3.88 -10.48
N ILE A 23 8.00 -5.15 -10.37
CA ILE A 23 8.53 -6.06 -9.37
C ILE A 23 10.00 -6.40 -9.66
N SER A 24 10.43 -6.44 -10.93
CA SER A 24 11.81 -6.81 -11.29
C SER A 24 12.88 -5.82 -10.85
N TYR A 25 12.50 -4.60 -10.47
CA TYR A 25 13.44 -3.59 -9.96
C TYR A 25 13.86 -3.83 -8.50
N ASP A 26 13.14 -4.67 -7.76
CA ASP A 26 13.42 -4.98 -6.37
C ASP A 26 14.22 -6.29 -6.20
N GLN A 27 14.91 -6.41 -5.06
CA GLN A 27 15.63 -7.63 -4.72
C GLN A 27 14.66 -8.78 -4.37
N LYS A 28 15.05 -10.02 -4.71
CA LYS A 28 14.17 -11.20 -4.56
C LYS A 28 13.75 -11.48 -3.12
N ASP A 29 14.64 -11.24 -2.17
CA ASP A 29 14.39 -11.36 -0.74
C ASP A 29 13.41 -10.29 -0.22
N VAL A 30 13.52 -9.05 -0.71
CA VAL A 30 12.56 -7.97 -0.44
C VAL A 30 11.17 -8.33 -0.97
N ILE A 31 11.08 -8.76 -2.24
CA ILE A 31 9.82 -9.18 -2.87
C ILE A 31 9.17 -10.32 -2.07
N LYS A 32 9.97 -11.31 -1.65
CA LYS A 32 9.52 -12.44 -0.84
C LYS A 32 9.02 -11.98 0.53
N ALA A 33 9.76 -11.11 1.22
CA ALA A 33 9.39 -10.59 2.53
C ALA A 33 8.09 -9.78 2.49
N GLN A 34 7.87 -9.02 1.41
CA GLN A 34 6.65 -8.23 1.20
C GLN A 34 5.45 -9.05 0.71
N GLU A 35 5.62 -10.34 0.42
CA GLU A 35 4.64 -11.17 -0.28
C GLU A 35 4.12 -10.49 -1.56
N ARG A 36 5.01 -9.79 -2.27
CA ARG A 36 4.67 -8.98 -3.45
C ARG A 36 4.56 -9.87 -4.69
N ARG A 37 3.42 -9.84 -5.35
CA ARG A 37 3.10 -10.65 -6.53
C ARG A 37 2.42 -9.78 -7.57
N PRO A 38 2.66 -10.01 -8.86
CA PRO A 38 2.03 -9.20 -9.90
C PRO A 38 0.53 -9.43 -9.91
N PHE A 39 -0.22 -8.40 -10.28
CA PHE A 39 -1.65 -8.48 -10.53
C PHE A 39 -2.05 -7.49 -11.61
N ASP A 40 -3.06 -7.88 -12.39
CA ASP A 40 -3.58 -7.06 -13.49
C ASP A 40 -4.27 -5.80 -12.97
N LEU A 41 -4.37 -4.79 -13.84
CA LEU A 41 -5.08 -3.54 -13.59
C LEU A 41 -6.45 -3.77 -12.93
N LEU A 42 -6.61 -3.19 -11.75
CA LEU A 42 -7.84 -3.25 -10.97
C LEU A 42 -8.37 -1.84 -10.75
N VAL A 43 -9.62 -1.63 -11.15
CA VAL A 43 -10.38 -0.38 -10.95
C VAL A 43 -11.55 -0.70 -10.02
N ILE A 44 -11.66 0.04 -8.93
CA ILE A 44 -12.77 -0.11 -7.97
C ILE A 44 -13.42 1.24 -7.71
N LEU A 45 -14.72 1.32 -7.98
CA LEU A 45 -15.57 2.45 -7.64
C LEU A 45 -16.25 2.18 -6.29
N ASN A 46 -16.36 3.20 -5.46
CA ASN A 46 -16.95 3.16 -4.11
C ASN A 46 -16.43 1.96 -3.28
N PRO A 47 -15.11 1.77 -3.15
CA PRO A 47 -14.55 0.64 -2.44
C PRO A 47 -14.91 0.69 -0.95
N LYS A 48 -15.26 -0.46 -0.38
CA LYS A 48 -15.41 -0.67 1.07
C LYS A 48 -14.43 -1.74 1.50
N LEU A 49 -13.46 -1.34 2.31
CA LEU A 49 -12.39 -2.22 2.76
C LEU A 49 -12.72 -2.82 4.14
N LYS A 50 -12.55 -4.14 4.25
CA LYS A 50 -12.62 -4.88 5.50
C LYS A 50 -11.30 -5.60 5.75
N LYS A 51 -10.72 -5.39 6.92
CA LYS A 51 -9.52 -6.11 7.39
C LYS A 51 -9.89 -7.56 7.73
N LYS A 52 -9.04 -8.52 7.34
CA LYS A 52 -9.23 -9.94 7.65
C LYS A 52 -8.11 -10.43 8.56
N GLY A 53 -8.50 -10.91 9.74
CA GLY A 53 -7.56 -11.35 10.77
C GLY A 53 -6.76 -10.21 11.40
N ASN A 54 -5.89 -10.58 12.34
CA ASN A 54 -5.14 -9.63 13.17
C ASN A 54 -3.66 -9.53 12.79
N ARG A 55 -3.21 -10.32 11.81
CA ARG A 55 -1.82 -10.30 11.33
C ARG A 55 -1.54 -9.05 10.53
N THR A 56 -0.39 -8.44 10.78
CA THR A 56 0.02 -7.18 10.15
C THR A 56 1.47 -7.25 9.70
N ALA A 57 1.94 -6.24 8.98
CA ALA A 57 3.33 -6.13 8.60
C ALA A 57 3.80 -4.67 8.61
N PHE A 58 5.08 -4.47 8.93
CA PHE A 58 5.78 -3.19 8.83
C PHE A 58 6.68 -3.17 7.60
N PHE A 59 6.44 -2.22 6.71
CA PHE A 59 7.31 -1.93 5.57
C PHE A 59 7.30 -0.43 5.29
N PHE A 60 8.31 0.05 4.58
CA PHE A 60 8.32 1.42 4.05
C PHE A 60 7.20 1.61 3.03
N GLU A 61 6.45 2.70 3.17
CA GLU A 61 5.51 3.22 2.17
C GLU A 61 6.00 4.57 1.65
N GLY A 62 5.60 4.87 0.42
CA GLY A 62 5.68 6.20 -0.18
C GLY A 62 4.37 6.53 -0.87
N CYS A 63 4.19 7.80 -1.22
CA CYS A 63 3.02 8.27 -1.96
C CYS A 63 3.48 9.27 -3.01
N LEU A 64 2.87 9.26 -4.19
CA LEU A 64 3.17 10.27 -5.21
C LEU A 64 2.74 11.69 -4.78
N SER A 65 1.79 11.82 -3.86
CA SER A 65 1.39 13.10 -3.27
C SER A 65 2.37 13.61 -2.19
N VAL A 66 3.36 12.81 -1.79
CA VAL A 66 4.44 13.19 -0.85
C VAL A 66 5.78 12.76 -1.45
N ASP A 67 6.22 13.54 -2.43
CA ASP A 67 7.40 13.20 -3.22
C ASP A 67 8.70 13.19 -2.40
N GLY A 68 9.62 12.29 -2.74
CA GLY A 68 10.96 12.22 -2.15
C GLY A 68 11.07 11.57 -0.76
N PHE A 69 9.97 11.21 -0.10
CA PHE A 69 9.99 10.66 1.27
C PHE A 69 9.33 9.29 1.42
N ARG A 70 9.76 8.55 2.45
CA ARG A 70 9.24 7.25 2.86
C ARG A 70 9.13 7.18 4.38
N ALA A 71 8.21 6.37 4.88
CA ALA A 71 8.15 6.01 6.29
C ALA A 71 7.61 4.60 6.48
N VAL A 72 7.89 3.99 7.62
CA VAL A 72 7.38 2.65 7.94
C VAL A 72 5.92 2.78 8.35
N VAL A 73 5.05 1.97 7.74
CA VAL A 73 3.62 1.94 8.03
C VAL A 73 3.18 0.52 8.32
N GLU A 74 2.37 0.37 9.34
CA GLU A 74 1.73 -0.91 9.65
C GLU A 74 0.49 -1.13 8.78
N ARG A 75 0.38 -2.31 8.17
CA ARG A 75 -0.80 -2.70 7.38
C ARG A 75 -1.25 -4.11 7.71
N HIS A 76 -2.55 -4.37 7.61
CA HIS A 76 -3.08 -5.74 7.69
C HIS A 76 -2.59 -6.56 6.51
N LEU A 77 -2.21 -7.81 6.77
CA LEU A 77 -1.73 -8.72 5.74
C LEU A 77 -2.83 -9.24 4.83
N GLN A 78 -4.09 -9.18 5.25
CA GLN A 78 -5.25 -9.65 4.49
C GLN A 78 -6.38 -8.65 4.59
N VAL A 79 -7.01 -8.38 3.45
CA VAL A 79 -8.20 -7.53 3.35
C VAL A 79 -9.19 -8.12 2.34
N GLU A 80 -10.45 -7.75 2.49
CA GLU A 80 -11.49 -7.91 1.47
C GLU A 80 -12.00 -6.53 1.11
N VAL A 81 -12.09 -6.24 -0.19
CA VAL A 81 -12.64 -4.98 -0.69
C VAL A 81 -13.84 -5.28 -1.58
N THR A 82 -14.99 -4.71 -1.24
CA THR A 82 -16.19 -4.73 -2.10
C THR A 82 -16.37 -3.40 -2.80
N GLY A 83 -16.94 -3.38 -3.99
CA GLY A 83 -17.24 -2.15 -4.72
C GLY A 83 -17.86 -2.44 -6.07
N LEU A 84 -17.72 -1.52 -7.02
CA LEU A 84 -18.09 -1.73 -8.42
C LEU A 84 -16.84 -1.77 -9.31
N SER A 85 -16.85 -2.57 -10.36
CA SER A 85 -15.83 -2.54 -11.40
C SER A 85 -15.95 -1.27 -12.26
N ARG A 86 -15.01 -1.09 -13.20
CA ARG A 86 -15.06 -0.01 -14.19
C ARG A 86 -16.33 0.02 -15.05
N ASP A 87 -17.03 -1.11 -15.16
CA ASP A 87 -18.28 -1.25 -15.91
C ASP A 87 -19.52 -1.14 -15.00
N GLY A 88 -19.34 -0.75 -13.73
CA GLY A 88 -20.42 -0.61 -12.76
C GLY A 88 -20.95 -1.93 -12.19
N LYS A 89 -20.29 -3.06 -12.43
CA LYS A 89 -20.72 -4.37 -11.90
C LYS A 89 -20.21 -4.59 -10.48
N PRO A 90 -20.98 -5.16 -9.54
CA PRO A 90 -20.49 -5.50 -8.21
C PRO A 90 -19.29 -6.45 -8.26
N ILE A 91 -18.26 -6.15 -7.48
CA ILE A 91 -17.07 -6.99 -7.32
C ILE A 91 -16.70 -7.16 -5.85
N LYS A 92 -15.97 -8.24 -5.59
CA LYS A 92 -15.34 -8.53 -4.30
C LYS A 92 -13.91 -9.01 -4.54
N VAL A 93 -12.96 -8.36 -3.88
CA VAL A 93 -11.53 -8.61 -4.03
C VAL A 93 -10.97 -9.02 -2.68
N ASP A 94 -10.65 -10.31 -2.53
CA ASP A 94 -9.80 -10.79 -1.45
C ASP A 94 -8.33 -10.57 -1.84
N ALA A 95 -7.56 -9.90 -0.98
CA ALA A 95 -6.15 -9.60 -1.23
C ALA A 95 -5.30 -9.87 0.01
N SER A 96 -4.04 -10.23 -0.23
CA SER A 96 -3.03 -10.39 0.80
C SER A 96 -1.71 -9.73 0.42
N GLY A 97 -0.78 -9.64 1.38
CA GLY A 97 0.58 -9.17 1.15
C GLY A 97 0.62 -7.73 0.61
N TRP A 98 1.46 -7.50 -0.40
CA TRP A 98 1.64 -6.16 -0.97
C TRP A 98 0.37 -5.59 -1.63
N LYS A 99 -0.45 -6.42 -2.29
CA LYS A 99 -1.72 -5.98 -2.87
C LYS A 99 -2.69 -5.49 -1.78
N ALA A 100 -2.75 -6.17 -0.64
CA ALA A 100 -3.55 -5.73 0.49
C ALA A 100 -3.07 -4.38 1.06
N ARG A 101 -1.74 -4.16 1.09
CA ARG A 101 -1.16 -2.86 1.48
C ARG A 101 -1.56 -1.74 0.54
N ILE A 102 -1.43 -1.94 -0.78
CA ILE A 102 -1.83 -0.95 -1.79
C ILE A 102 -3.31 -0.60 -1.61
N LEU A 103 -4.20 -1.60 -1.51
CA LEU A 103 -5.64 -1.35 -1.30
C LEU A 103 -5.93 -0.53 -0.04
N GLN A 104 -5.22 -0.80 1.08
CA GLN A 104 -5.37 -0.01 2.30
C GLN A 104 -4.86 1.43 2.13
N HIS A 105 -3.76 1.63 1.39
CA HIS A 105 -3.23 2.97 1.07
C HIS A 105 -4.21 3.77 0.21
N GLU A 106 -4.71 3.18 -0.88
CA GLU A 106 -5.63 3.87 -1.78
C GLU A 106 -6.99 4.14 -1.12
N CYS A 107 -7.48 3.24 -0.26
CA CYS A 107 -8.71 3.50 0.49
C CYS A 107 -8.52 4.60 1.53
N ASP A 108 -7.36 4.69 2.19
CA ASP A 108 -7.08 5.78 3.15
C ASP A 108 -7.19 7.18 2.47
N HIS A 109 -6.75 7.30 1.21
CA HIS A 109 -6.88 8.56 0.44
C HIS A 109 -8.32 9.01 0.28
N LEU A 110 -9.27 8.08 0.12
CA LEU A 110 -10.68 8.40 -0.03
C LEU A 110 -11.28 8.99 1.25
N ASP A 111 -10.70 8.67 2.39
CA ASP A 111 -11.04 9.23 3.71
C ASP A 111 -10.14 10.44 4.07
N GLY A 112 -9.36 10.97 3.12
CA GLY A 112 -8.47 12.10 3.32
C GLY A 112 -7.28 11.82 4.24
N THR A 113 -6.91 10.55 4.42
CA THR A 113 -5.80 10.14 5.29
C THR A 113 -4.56 9.81 4.48
N LEU A 114 -3.41 10.37 4.85
CA LEU A 114 -2.13 10.06 4.23
C LEU A 114 -1.29 9.11 5.09
N TYR A 115 -0.34 8.43 4.46
CA TYR A 115 0.55 7.49 5.17
C TYR A 115 1.39 8.18 6.26
N VAL A 116 1.70 9.48 6.10
CA VAL A 116 2.44 10.28 7.08
C VAL A 116 1.66 10.51 8.38
N ASP A 117 0.33 10.40 8.35
CA ASP A 117 -0.52 10.51 9.54
C ASP A 117 -0.53 9.22 10.36
N LYS A 118 -0.11 8.09 9.77
CA LYS A 118 -0.19 6.73 10.33
C LYS A 118 1.16 6.03 10.44
N MET A 119 2.25 6.72 10.10
CA MET A 119 3.58 6.15 10.09
C MET A 119 4.10 5.87 11.51
N VAL A 120 5.01 4.91 11.60
CA VAL A 120 5.77 4.63 12.81
C VAL A 120 6.68 5.83 13.12
N PRO A 121 6.64 6.38 14.35
CA PRO A 121 7.50 7.48 14.76
C PRO A 121 8.98 7.17 14.51
N ARG A 122 9.76 8.21 14.15
CA ARG A 122 11.21 8.13 13.91
C ARG A 122 11.62 7.26 12.70
N THR A 123 10.71 7.00 11.76
CA THR A 123 11.02 6.25 10.53
C THR A 123 10.96 7.09 9.25
N PHE A 124 10.33 8.28 9.28
CA PHE A 124 10.25 9.19 8.15
C PHE A 124 11.63 9.63 7.66
N ARG A 125 11.90 9.46 6.36
CA ARG A 125 13.22 9.68 5.75
C ARG A 125 13.11 9.93 4.26
N THR A 126 14.16 10.51 3.69
CA THR A 126 14.28 10.68 2.24
C THR A 126 14.50 9.35 1.53
N VAL A 127 14.18 9.27 0.24
CA VAL A 127 14.41 8.07 -0.58
C VAL A 127 15.88 7.65 -0.63
N GLN A 128 16.83 8.59 -0.58
CA GLN A 128 18.27 8.30 -0.56
C GLN A 128 18.72 7.62 0.75
N ASN A 129 17.96 7.80 1.83
CA ASN A 129 18.28 7.28 3.15
C ASN A 129 17.49 6.02 3.51
N ILE A 130 16.77 5.41 2.55
CA ILE A 130 15.84 4.31 2.80
C ILE A 130 16.53 3.10 3.46
N ASP A 131 17.75 2.77 3.00
CA ASP A 131 18.53 1.62 3.45
C ASP A 131 19.33 1.86 4.74
N LEU A 132 19.30 3.08 5.28
CA LEU A 132 19.95 3.36 6.57
C LEU A 132 19.24 2.60 7.70
N PRO A 133 19.94 2.23 8.79
CA PRO A 133 19.34 1.53 9.91
C PRO A 133 18.11 2.26 10.50
N LEU A 134 17.16 1.50 11.04
CA LEU A 134 16.12 2.07 11.87
C LEU A 134 16.71 2.52 13.22
N ALA A 135 16.18 3.62 13.78
CA ALA A 135 16.58 4.09 15.09
C ALA A 135 16.29 3.03 16.18
N VAL A 136 17.06 3.08 17.27
CA VAL A 136 16.85 2.19 18.42
C VAL A 136 15.42 2.36 18.96
N GLY A 137 14.73 1.24 19.18
CA GLY A 137 13.35 1.20 19.65
C GLY A 137 12.29 1.17 18.54
N CYS A 138 12.66 1.39 17.26
CA CYS A 138 11.72 1.20 16.16
C CYS A 138 11.39 -0.31 15.96
N PRO A 139 10.14 -0.65 15.59
CA PRO A 139 9.78 -2.02 15.25
C PRO A 139 10.58 -2.51 14.04
N LYS A 140 10.92 -3.81 14.05
CA LYS A 140 11.56 -4.47 12.91
C LYS A 140 10.57 -4.54 11.74
N LEU A 141 11.09 -4.40 10.52
CA LEU A 141 10.32 -4.63 9.31
C LEU A 141 9.94 -6.11 9.19
N GLY A 142 8.84 -6.38 8.48
CA GLY A 142 8.33 -7.72 8.26
C GLY A 142 6.93 -7.97 8.82
N ALA A 143 6.44 -9.18 8.60
CA ALA A 143 5.15 -9.66 9.08
C ALA A 143 5.17 -10.01 10.58
N ARG A 144 4.02 -9.85 11.25
CA ARG A 144 3.76 -10.22 12.64
C ARG A 144 2.38 -10.86 12.83
#